data_AF-A0A9D7HN76-F1
#
_entry.id   AF-A0A9D7HN76-F1
#
_cell.length_a   1.000
_cell.length_b   1.000
_cell.length_c   1.000
_cell.angle_alpha   90.00
_cell.angle_beta   90.00
_cell.angle_gamma   90.00
#
_symmetry.space_group_name_H-M   'P 1'
#
loop_
_entity.id
_entity.type
_entity.pdbx_description
1 polymer ?
#
loop_
_entity_poly.entity_id
_entity_poly.type
_entity_poly.pdbx_seq_one_letter_code
_entity_poly.pdbx_strand_id
1 'polypeptide(L)'
;MKPHKILLLSALLAVAGAAFAASAAYTDTMKKIDTAMASGQHTPTTTDEVRKLVADSRRMMEEGKEAEAMKLLEKAMQLLDVK
;
A
#
# COMPACT_ATOMS: atom_id res chain seq x y z
N MET A 1 41.87 14.08 18.66
CA MET A 1 41.31 13.07 17.74
C MET A 1 39.83 13.41 17.52
N LYS A 2 39.41 13.67 16.27
CA LYS A 2 38.07 14.19 15.93
C LYS A 2 37.00 13.06 15.97
N PRO A 3 35.91 13.18 16.75
CA PRO A 3 34.81 12.22 16.72
C PRO A 3 33.78 12.64 15.66
N HIS A 4 34.00 12.29 14.40
CA HIS A 4 33.07 12.62 13.30
C HIS A 4 32.51 11.40 12.57
N LYS A 5 32.81 10.18 13.03
CA LYS A 5 32.50 8.96 12.28
C LYS A 5 31.22 8.22 12.70
N ILE A 6 30.53 8.66 13.77
CA ILE A 6 29.38 7.93 14.32
C ILE A 6 28.03 8.50 13.85
N LEU A 7 27.99 9.75 13.39
CA LEU A 7 26.74 10.43 13.01
C LEU A 7 26.15 10.03 11.65
N LEU A 8 26.90 9.31 10.82
CA LEU A 8 26.46 8.91 9.47
C LEU A 8 25.74 7.55 9.43
N LEU A 9 25.85 6.72 10.48
CA LEU A 9 25.23 5.39 10.50
C LEU A 9 23.75 5.40 10.90
N SER A 10 23.30 6.43 11.63
CA SER A 10 21.93 6.53 12.16
C SER A 10 20.89 6.90 11.10
N ALA A 11 21.30 7.57 10.01
CA ALA A 11 20.39 8.01 8.95
C ALA A 11 19.94 6.86 8.01
N LEU A 12 20.76 5.81 7.83
CA LEU A 12 20.40 4.68 6.97
C LEU A 12 19.36 3.74 7.60
N LEU A 13 19.32 3.59 8.93
CA LEU A 13 18.32 2.72 9.57
C LEU A 13 16.89 3.29 9.53
N ALA A 14 16.74 4.62 9.46
CA ALA A 14 15.43 5.26 9.42
C ALA A 14 14.68 5.01 8.09
N VAL A 15 15.41 4.88 6.99
CA VAL A 15 14.81 4.66 5.66
C VAL A 15 14.29 3.23 5.51
N ALA A 16 14.95 2.25 6.15
CA ALA A 16 14.50 0.86 6.14
C ALA A 16 13.19 0.65 6.94
N GLY A 17 13.00 1.40 8.03
CA GLY A 17 11.77 1.32 8.84
C GLY A 17 10.53 1.84 8.12
N ALA A 18 10.68 2.88 7.29
CA ALA A 18 9.57 3.47 6.54
C ALA A 18 9.05 2.53 5.44
N ALA A 19 9.95 1.86 4.71
CA ALA A 19 9.57 0.87 3.69
C ALA A 19 8.83 -0.34 4.30
N PHE A 20 9.23 -0.78 5.50
CA PHE A 20 8.58 -1.90 6.18
C PHE A 20 7.16 -1.55 6.66
N ALA A 21 6.96 -0.34 7.19
CA ALA A 21 5.64 0.12 7.63
C ALA A 21 4.68 0.36 6.45
N ALA A 22 5.17 0.95 5.35
CA ALA A 22 4.38 1.14 4.13
C ALA A 22 3.96 -0.21 3.50
N SER A 23 4.88 -1.19 3.46
CA SER A 23 4.59 -2.54 2.96
C SER A 23 3.55 -3.28 3.82
N ALA A 24 3.61 -3.13 5.14
CA ALA A 24 2.62 -3.71 6.05
C ALA A 24 1.22 -3.10 5.87
N ALA A 25 1.13 -1.77 5.77
CA ALA A 25 -0.14 -1.07 5.54
C ALA A 25 -0.75 -1.43 4.18
N TYR A 26 0.08 -1.51 3.13
CA TYR A 26 -0.34 -1.94 1.79
C TYR A 26 -0.93 -3.35 1.83
N THR A 27 -0.25 -4.29 2.50
CA THR A 27 -0.69 -5.69 2.60
C THR A 27 -1.99 -5.82 3.40
N ASP A 28 -2.14 -5.08 4.49
CA ASP A 28 -3.37 -5.07 5.29
C ASP A 28 -4.57 -4.55 4.49
N THR A 29 -4.37 -3.42 3.79
CA THR A 29 -5.38 -2.80 2.93
C THR A 29 -5.81 -3.76 1.82
N MET A 30 -4.85 -4.46 1.19
CA MET A 30 -5.15 -5.42 0.12
C MET A 30 -5.94 -6.63 0.65
N LYS A 31 -5.64 -7.13 1.86
CA LYS A 31 -6.44 -8.18 2.51
C LYS A 31 -7.88 -7.75 2.83
N LYS A 32 -8.08 -6.49 3.27
CA LYS A 32 -9.42 -5.94 3.52
C LYS A 32 -10.24 -5.89 2.23
N ILE A 33 -9.62 -5.43 1.15
CA ILE A 33 -10.24 -5.40 -0.19
C ILE A 33 -10.60 -6.81 -0.65
N ASP A 34 -9.68 -7.78 -0.53
CA ASP A 34 -9.94 -9.17 -0.91
C ASP A 34 -11.09 -9.78 -0.09
N THR A 35 -11.15 -9.49 1.21
CA THR A 35 -12.20 -9.97 2.12
C THR A 35 -13.57 -9.38 1.76
N ALA A 36 -13.63 -8.09 1.47
CA ALA A 36 -14.85 -7.42 1.04
C ALA A 36 -15.32 -7.93 -0.32
N MET A 37 -14.41 -8.08 -1.29
CA MET A 37 -14.69 -8.68 -2.59
C MET A 37 -15.21 -10.12 -2.47
N ALA A 38 -14.67 -10.90 -1.53
CA ALA A 38 -15.15 -12.26 -1.25
C ALA A 38 -16.52 -12.30 -0.57
N SER A 39 -16.95 -11.21 0.10
CA SER A 39 -18.28 -11.12 0.72
C SER A 39 -19.43 -11.13 -0.31
N GLY A 40 -19.13 -10.84 -1.58
CA GLY A 40 -20.05 -11.00 -2.71
C GLY A 40 -21.21 -10.01 -2.76
N GLN A 41 -21.23 -8.97 -1.91
CA GLN A 41 -22.31 -7.98 -1.84
C GLN A 41 -22.13 -6.80 -2.82
N HIS A 42 -21.30 -6.96 -3.84
CA HIS A 42 -20.91 -5.88 -4.75
C HIS A 42 -21.41 -6.11 -6.17
N THR A 43 -21.72 -5.02 -6.87
CA THR A 43 -22.11 -5.12 -8.29
C THR A 43 -20.92 -5.63 -9.13
N PRO A 44 -21.16 -6.29 -10.27
CA PRO A 44 -20.10 -6.73 -11.16
C PRO A 44 -19.22 -5.55 -11.64
N THR A 45 -19.83 -4.37 -11.86
CA THR A 45 -19.09 -3.15 -12.22
C THR A 45 -18.15 -2.69 -11.10
N THR A 46 -18.62 -2.69 -9.84
CA THR A 46 -17.79 -2.39 -8.67
C THR A 46 -16.62 -3.38 -8.56
N THR A 47 -16.89 -4.66 -8.80
CA THR A 47 -15.90 -5.76 -8.74
C THR A 47 -14.79 -5.56 -9.78
N ASP A 48 -15.14 -5.21 -11.02
CA ASP A 48 -14.16 -4.98 -12.08
C ASP A 48 -13.32 -3.72 -11.86
N GLU A 49 -13.94 -2.63 -11.40
CA GLU A 49 -13.22 -1.39 -11.05
C GLU A 49 -12.23 -1.61 -9.90
N VAL A 50 -12.64 -2.31 -8.85
CA VAL A 50 -11.78 -2.66 -7.73
C VAL A 50 -10.60 -3.52 -8.18
N ARG A 51 -10.85 -4.56 -9.00
CA ARG A 51 -9.77 -5.41 -9.55
C ARG A 51 -8.77 -4.60 -10.35
N LYS A 52 -9.24 -3.64 -11.15
CA LYS A 52 -8.38 -2.74 -11.91
C LYS A 52 -7.53 -1.87 -10.99
N LEU A 53 -8.13 -1.27 -9.96
CA LEU A 53 -7.40 -0.45 -8.98
C LEU A 53 -6.33 -1.24 -8.22
N VAL A 54 -6.60 -2.50 -7.86
CA VAL A 54 -5.63 -3.40 -7.22
C VAL A 54 -4.50 -3.79 -8.18
N ALA A 55 -4.80 -4.03 -9.46
CA ALA A 55 -3.77 -4.30 -10.46
C ALA A 55 -2.87 -3.07 -10.68
N ASP A 56 -3.47 -1.89 -10.80
CA ASP A 56 -2.75 -0.62 -10.96
C ASP A 56 -1.92 -0.30 -9.72
N SER A 57 -2.42 -0.59 -8.51
CA SER A 57 -1.67 -0.36 -7.26
C SER A 57 -0.44 -1.25 -7.17
N ARG A 58 -0.54 -2.53 -7.59
CA ARG A 58 0.62 -3.44 -7.64
C ARG A 58 1.69 -2.93 -8.60
N ARG A 59 1.27 -2.48 -9.78
CA ARG A 59 2.19 -1.86 -10.74
C ARG A 59 2.86 -0.62 -10.17
N MET A 60 2.12 0.25 -9.47
CA MET A 60 2.69 1.43 -8.81
C MET A 60 3.68 1.06 -7.69
N MET A 61 3.43 -0.02 -6.93
CA MET A 61 4.40 -0.54 -5.95
C MET A 61 5.68 -1.03 -6.63
N GLU A 62 5.58 -1.76 -7.75
CA GLU A 62 6.73 -2.22 -8.53
C GLU A 62 7.54 -1.04 -9.12
N GLU A 63 6.87 0.05 -9.47
CA GLU A 63 7.47 1.31 -9.91
C GLU A 63 8.05 2.15 -8.75
N GLY A 64 7.95 1.68 -7.50
CA GLY A 64 8.43 2.40 -6.30
C GLY A 64 7.54 3.57 -5.87
N LYS A 65 6.35 3.71 -6.45
CA LYS A 65 5.37 4.78 -6.18
C LYS A 65 4.38 4.34 -5.11
N GLU A 66 4.88 4.03 -3.92
CA GLU A 66 4.07 3.49 -2.81
C GLU A 66 2.89 4.39 -2.43
N ALA A 67 3.08 5.71 -2.43
CA ALA A 67 2.02 6.67 -2.11
C ALA A 67 0.90 6.68 -3.17
N GLU A 68 1.23 6.47 -4.44
CA GLU A 68 0.22 6.37 -5.51
C GLU A 68 -0.50 5.03 -5.44
N ALA A 69 0.23 3.95 -5.16
CA ALA A 69 -0.35 2.64 -4.94
C ALA A 69 -1.36 2.64 -3.78
N MET A 70 -1.03 3.27 -2.66
CA MET A 70 -1.93 3.41 -1.52
C MET A 70 -3.18 4.21 -1.86
N LYS A 71 -3.07 5.30 -2.62
CA LYS A 71 -4.25 6.06 -3.09
C LYS A 71 -5.18 5.22 -3.96
N LEU A 72 -4.64 4.30 -4.76
CA LEU A 72 -5.45 3.39 -5.57
C LEU A 72 -6.18 2.37 -4.70
N LEU A 73 -5.50 1.82 -3.68
CA LEU A 73 -6.15 0.93 -2.72
C LEU A 73 -7.21 1.64 -1.87
N GLU A 74 -6.98 2.89 -1.46
CA GLU A 74 -7.99 3.69 -0.75
C GLU A 74 -9.25 3.92 -1.61
N LYS A 75 -9.09 4.21 -2.91
CA LYS A 75 -10.22 4.29 -3.84
C LYS A 75 -10.96 2.96 -3.94
N ALA A 76 -10.23 1.85 -3.98
CA ALA A 76 -10.83 0.53 -4.01
C ALA A 76 -11.65 0.24 -2.73
N MET A 77 -11.14 0.62 -1.56
CA MET A 77 -11.89 0.53 -0.30
C MET A 77 -13.15 1.40 -0.29
N GLN A 78 -13.07 2.63 -0.83
CA GLN A 78 -14.24 3.51 -0.94
C GLN A 78 -15.33 2.93 -1.84
N LEU A 79 -14.94 2.29 -2.95
CA LEU A 79 -15.89 1.60 -3.84
C LEU A 79 -16.56 0.40 -3.17
N LEU A 80 -15.87 -0.25 -2.23
CA LEU A 80 -16.37 -1.38 -1.47
C LEU A 80 -17.07 -0.96 -0.16
N ASP A 81 -17.09 0.34 0.16
CA ASP A 81 -17.54 0.91 1.45
C ASP A 81 -16.87 0.26 2.68
N VAL A 82 -15.57 -0.04 2.57
CA VAL A 82 -14.74 -0.64 3.63
C VAL A 82 -13.99 0.47 4.37
N LYS A 83 -14.07 0.47 5.71
CA LYS A 83 -13.36 1.41 6.59
C LYS A 83 -12.14 0.78 7.27
#